data_AF-A0A9Q0N2A4-F1
#
_entry.id   AF-A0A9Q0N2A4-F1
#
_cell.length_a   1.000
_cell.length_b   1.000
_cell.length_c   1.000
_cell.angle_alpha   90.00
_cell.angle_beta   90.00
_cell.angle_gamma   90.00
#
_symmetry.space_group_name_H-M   'P 1'
#
loop_
_entity.id
_entity.type
_entity.pdbx_description
1 polymer ?
#
loop_
_entity_poly.entity_id
_entity_poly.type
_entity_poly.pdbx_seq_one_letter_code
_entity_poly.pdbx_strand_id
1 'polypeptide(L)'
;SKLIRLIKFVYRRRATCKGILRVNIELSLQLSPRSRRNFNMSFTDTRNNSAMYKRAEQLKRWEESDTNREPAEPKNLSSRKIKFSSGCVFLAACMSADRAEVLRLLDNGADIDTVNVDGLTALH
;
A
#
# COMPACT_ATOMS: atom_id res chain seq x y z
N SER A 1 -27.83 -0.96 -16.81
CA SER A 1 -27.10 0.34 -16.87
C SER A 1 -25.61 0.11 -16.63
N LYS A 2 -24.73 0.95 -17.22
CA LYS A 2 -23.27 0.91 -17.04
C LYS A 2 -22.87 1.01 -15.56
N LEU A 3 -23.57 1.86 -14.80
CA LEU A 3 -23.40 2.04 -13.36
C LEU A 3 -23.47 0.72 -12.57
N ILE A 4 -24.49 -0.11 -12.83
CA ILE A 4 -24.64 -1.40 -12.12
C ILE A 4 -23.46 -2.34 -12.43
N ARG A 5 -22.96 -2.33 -13.66
CA ARG A 5 -21.79 -3.14 -14.06
C ARG A 5 -20.52 -2.67 -13.37
N LEU A 6 -20.29 -1.35 -13.32
CA LEU A 6 -19.17 -0.75 -12.61
C LEU A 6 -19.20 -1.09 -11.12
N ILE A 7 -20.36 -0.92 -10.47
CA ILE A 7 -20.52 -1.26 -9.05
C ILE A 7 -20.19 -2.75 -8.83
N LYS A 8 -20.74 -3.65 -9.65
CA LYS A 8 -20.44 -5.10 -9.56
C LYS A 8 -18.95 -5.41 -9.75
N PHE A 9 -18.28 -4.73 -10.67
CA PHE A 9 -16.84 -4.86 -10.90
C PHE A 9 -16.02 -4.46 -9.66
N VAL A 10 -16.31 -3.28 -9.09
CA VAL A 10 -15.72 -2.80 -7.84
C VAL A 10 -16.03 -3.78 -6.67
N TYR A 11 -17.22 -4.39 -6.65
CA TYR A 11 -17.60 -5.47 -5.71
C TYR A 11 -16.72 -6.70 -5.78
N ARG A 12 -16.41 -7.17 -6.99
CA ARG A 12 -15.60 -8.38 -7.17
C ARG A 12 -14.13 -8.16 -6.78
N ARG A 13 -13.54 -6.99 -7.04
CA ARG A 13 -12.12 -6.71 -6.72
C ARG A 13 -11.81 -6.68 -5.22
N ARG A 14 -12.71 -6.18 -4.36
CA ARG A 14 -12.44 -6.17 -2.90
C ARG A 14 -12.47 -7.57 -2.29
N ALA A 15 -13.22 -8.50 -2.87
CA ALA A 15 -13.31 -9.88 -2.39
C ALA A 15 -11.96 -10.63 -2.53
N THR A 16 -11.15 -10.29 -3.55
CA THR A 16 -9.84 -10.90 -3.75
C THR A 16 -8.76 -10.35 -2.80
N CYS A 17 -8.88 -9.11 -2.33
CA CYS A 17 -7.89 -8.49 -1.45
C CYS A 17 -8.04 -8.87 0.04
N LYS A 18 -9.24 -9.30 0.48
CA LYS A 18 -9.44 -9.83 1.84
C LYS A 18 -8.76 -11.19 2.09
N GLY A 19 -8.38 -11.92 1.03
CA GLY A 19 -7.64 -13.18 1.12
C GLY A 19 -6.13 -13.04 1.28
N ILE A 20 -5.56 -11.83 1.08
CA ILE A 20 -4.11 -11.59 1.11
C ILE A 20 -3.65 -10.82 2.35
N LEU A 21 -4.57 -10.16 3.08
CA LEU A 21 -4.27 -9.55 4.37
C LEU A 21 -4.41 -10.56 5.52
N ARG A 22 -3.65 -11.66 5.42
CA ARG A 22 -3.26 -12.48 6.57
C ARG A 22 -1.78 -12.83 6.49
N VAL A 23 -0.96 -11.85 6.11
CA VAL A 23 0.43 -11.86 6.57
C VAL A 23 0.41 -11.28 7.97
N ASN A 24 0.15 -12.17 8.92
CA ASN A 24 0.28 -11.88 10.34
C ASN A 24 1.72 -11.41 10.54
N ILE A 25 1.92 -10.14 10.86
CA ILE A 25 3.14 -9.69 11.53
C ILE A 25 3.00 -10.14 12.99
N GLU A 26 2.97 -11.46 13.18
CA GLU A 26 3.48 -11.99 14.43
C GLU A 26 4.98 -11.96 14.28
N LEU A 27 5.54 -10.96 14.96
CA LEU A 27 6.93 -10.85 15.31
C LEU A 27 7.32 -12.06 16.15
N SER A 28 7.48 -13.22 15.51
CA SER A 28 8.19 -14.33 16.11
C SER A 28 9.66 -13.94 16.15
N LEU A 29 10.04 -13.29 17.26
CA LEU A 29 11.37 -13.39 17.84
C LEU A 29 11.68 -14.86 18.10
N GLN A 30 11.99 -15.61 17.05
CA GLN A 30 12.50 -16.97 17.14
C GLN A 30 14.02 -16.93 17.07
N LEU A 31 14.62 -16.22 18.02
CA LEU A 31 15.94 -16.57 18.51
C LEU A 31 15.78 -17.85 19.34
N SER A 32 15.74 -19.00 18.66
CA SER A 32 15.89 -20.29 19.32
C SER A 32 17.36 -20.48 19.71
N PRO A 33 17.69 -20.74 20.99
CA PRO A 33 19.05 -21.08 21.39
C PRO A 33 19.29 -22.56 21.11
N ARG A 34 19.32 -22.97 19.83
CA ARG A 34 19.61 -24.36 19.48
C ARG A 34 20.27 -24.50 18.12
N SER A 35 21.58 -24.22 18.11
CA SER A 35 22.58 -25.05 17.44
C SER A 35 23.95 -24.36 17.57
N ARG A 36 24.68 -24.65 18.66
CA ARG A 36 26.15 -24.62 18.59
C ARG A 36 26.56 -25.71 17.60
N ARG A 37 26.60 -25.37 16.31
CA ARG A 37 27.45 -26.06 15.35
C ARG A 37 28.48 -25.03 14.95
N ASN A 38 29.76 -25.38 15.10
CA ASN A 38 30.88 -24.59 14.64
C ASN A 38 30.72 -24.37 13.13
N PHE A 39 30.07 -23.26 12.77
CA PHE A 39 30.01 -22.82 11.39
C PHE A 39 31.28 -22.02 11.17
N ASN A 40 32.24 -22.64 10.49
CA ASN A 40 33.44 -21.95 10.06
C ASN A 40 32.98 -20.83 9.10
N MET A 41 32.89 -19.60 9.61
CA MET A 41 32.31 -18.47 8.89
C MET A 41 33.27 -18.10 7.76
N SER A 42 32.86 -18.40 6.52
CA SER A 42 33.68 -18.12 5.34
C SER A 42 33.86 -16.62 5.18
N PHE A 43 35.00 -16.16 4.63
CA PHE A 43 35.27 -14.73 4.38
C PHE A 43 34.16 -14.04 3.55
N THR A 44 33.41 -14.80 2.76
CA THR A 44 32.24 -14.35 2.00
C THR A 44 30.99 -14.09 2.85
N ASP A 45 30.82 -14.79 3.97
CA ASP A 45 29.69 -14.59 4.90
C ASP A 45 29.83 -13.29 5.72
N THR A 46 31.05 -12.80 5.95
CA THR A 46 31.29 -11.53 6.65
C THR A 46 30.79 -10.32 5.84
N ARG A 47 30.92 -10.38 4.50
CA ARG A 47 30.39 -9.34 3.59
C ARG A 47 28.87 -9.38 3.51
N ASN A 48 28.28 -10.57 3.46
CA ASN A 48 26.82 -10.77 3.42
C ASN A 48 26.14 -10.38 4.74
N ASN A 49 26.74 -10.71 5.89
CA ASN A 49 26.25 -10.28 7.20
C ASN A 49 26.22 -8.76 7.36
N SER A 50 27.11 -8.02 6.68
CA SER A 50 27.15 -6.57 6.80
C SER A 50 25.90 -5.87 6.25
N ALA A 51 25.28 -6.39 5.18
CA ALA A 51 24.08 -5.79 4.60
C ALA A 51 22.84 -5.99 5.48
N MET A 52 22.69 -7.19 6.05
CA MET A 52 21.62 -7.50 7.01
C MET A 52 21.77 -6.68 8.29
N TYR A 53 22.98 -6.60 8.85
CA TYR A 53 23.25 -5.81 10.05
C TYR A 53 23.00 -4.31 9.83
N LYS A 54 23.50 -3.77 8.71
CA LYS A 54 23.26 -2.36 8.35
C LYS A 54 21.78 -2.05 8.18
N ARG A 55 21.00 -2.96 7.57
CA ARG A 55 19.55 -2.80 7.45
C ARG A 55 18.84 -2.86 8.80
N ALA A 56 19.23 -3.78 9.68
CA ALA A 56 18.68 -3.87 11.03
C ALA A 56 18.96 -2.60 11.85
N GLU A 57 20.18 -2.08 11.78
CA GLU A 57 20.56 -0.83 12.44
C GLU A 57 19.80 0.39 11.87
N GLN A 58 19.57 0.42 10.56
CA GLN A 58 18.77 1.46 9.91
C GLN A 58 17.31 1.44 10.39
N LEU A 59 16.71 0.25 10.52
CA LEU A 59 15.34 0.11 11.05
C LEU A 59 15.25 0.58 12.50
N LYS A 60 16.23 0.21 13.35
CA LYS A 60 16.29 0.69 14.74
C LYS A 60 16.36 2.23 14.81
N ARG A 61 17.20 2.85 13.98
CA ARG A 61 17.27 4.32 13.90
C ARG A 61 15.97 4.95 13.37
N TRP A 62 15.27 4.28 12.46
CA TRP A 62 13.99 4.75 11.93
C TRP A 62 12.89 4.75 13.01
N GLU A 63 12.82 3.73 13.85
CA GLU A 63 11.83 3.63 14.95
C GLU A 63 11.88 4.85 15.88
N GLU A 64 13.09 5.35 16.15
CA GLU A 64 13.36 6.51 17.01
C GLU A 64 13.32 7.86 16.25
N SER A 65 13.09 7.85 14.93
CA SER A 65 13.10 9.07 14.10
C SER A 65 11.81 9.89 14.24
N ASP A 66 11.92 11.20 14.04
CA ASP A 66 10.76 12.09 14.07
C ASP A 66 9.76 11.77 12.96
N THR A 67 10.22 11.32 11.80
CA THR A 67 9.35 10.89 10.69
C THR A 67 8.41 9.74 11.09
N ASN A 68 8.86 8.82 11.94
CA ASN A 68 8.03 7.72 12.44
C ASN A 68 7.06 8.16 13.55
N ARG A 69 7.36 9.27 14.25
CA ARG A 69 6.48 9.86 15.28
C ARG A 69 5.38 10.74 14.69
N GLU A 70 5.55 11.22 13.47
CA GLU A 70 4.53 12.00 12.78
C GLU A 70 3.22 11.19 12.62
N PRO A 71 2.05 11.82 12.80
CA PRO A 71 0.77 11.13 12.71
C PRO A 71 0.51 10.63 11.28
N ALA A 72 -0.16 9.47 11.18
CA ALA A 72 -0.56 8.91 9.89
C ALA A 72 -1.53 9.83 9.13
N GLU A 73 -2.33 10.60 9.85
CA GLU A 73 -3.22 11.59 9.27
C GLU A 73 -2.45 12.86 8.91
N PRO A 74 -2.47 13.29 7.64
CA PRO A 74 -1.73 14.47 7.22
C PRO A 74 -2.24 15.71 7.94
N LYS A 75 -1.33 16.44 8.60
CA LYS A 75 -1.62 17.74 9.22
C LYS A 75 -2.23 18.67 8.17
N ASN A 76 -3.38 19.29 8.48
CA ASN A 76 -4.09 20.21 7.58
C ASN A 76 -3.32 21.53 7.38
N LEU A 77 -2.19 21.49 6.67
CA LEU A 77 -1.38 22.65 6.32
C LEU A 77 -1.95 23.26 5.02
N SER A 78 -2.71 24.34 5.21
CA SER A 78 -3.73 24.86 4.30
C SER A 78 -3.26 25.61 3.04
N SER A 79 -1.97 25.66 2.68
CA SER A 79 -1.53 26.65 1.68
C SER A 79 -1.08 26.11 0.31
N ARG A 80 -0.84 24.80 0.15
CA ARG A 80 -0.42 24.26 -1.17
C ARG A 80 -0.75 22.77 -1.35
N LYS A 81 -2.04 22.42 -1.38
CA LYS A 81 -2.48 21.05 -1.67
C LYS A 81 -2.49 20.81 -3.19
N ILE A 82 -1.69 19.86 -3.66
CA ILE A 82 -1.78 19.34 -5.02
C ILE A 82 -3.16 18.70 -5.19
N LYS A 83 -3.88 19.05 -6.25
CA LYS A 83 -5.17 18.47 -6.59
C LYS A 83 -5.03 17.68 -7.89
N PHE A 84 -5.63 16.50 -7.92
CA PHE A 84 -5.78 15.72 -9.14
C PHE A 84 -7.11 16.04 -9.80
N SER A 85 -7.19 15.84 -11.12
CA SER A 85 -8.46 15.98 -11.85
C SER A 85 -9.45 14.93 -11.36
N SER A 86 -10.75 15.26 -11.37
CA SER A 86 -11.81 14.36 -10.92
C SER A 86 -11.77 13.00 -11.62
N GLY A 87 -11.40 12.96 -12.91
CA GLY A 87 -11.25 11.72 -13.66
C GLY A 87 -10.11 10.82 -13.16
N CYS A 88 -8.95 11.40 -12.81
CA CYS A 88 -7.84 10.66 -12.22
C CYS A 88 -8.23 10.07 -10.86
N VAL A 89 -8.88 10.87 -10.01
CA VAL A 89 -9.37 10.42 -8.69
C VAL A 89 -10.43 9.31 -8.84
N PHE A 90 -11.35 9.46 -9.79
CA PHE A 90 -12.39 8.47 -10.07
C PHE A 90 -11.83 7.12 -10.53
N LEU A 91 -10.88 7.12 -11.48
CA LEU A 91 -10.22 5.90 -11.92
C LEU A 91 -9.44 5.25 -10.78
N ALA A 92 -8.73 6.03 -9.96
CA ALA A 92 -8.02 5.53 -8.79
C ALA A 92 -8.95 4.86 -7.77
N ALA A 93 -10.10 5.47 -7.47
CA ALA A 93 -11.12 4.90 -6.58
C ALA A 93 -11.72 3.58 -7.14
N CYS A 94 -11.93 3.51 -8.45
CA CYS A 94 -12.36 2.27 -9.12
C CYS A 94 -11.29 1.17 -9.01
N MET A 95 -10.01 1.51 -9.19
CA MET A 95 -8.89 0.58 -9.11
C MET A 95 -8.66 0.05 -7.69
N SER A 96 -8.82 0.89 -6.67
CA SER A 96 -8.69 0.54 -5.25
C SER A 96 -9.90 -0.23 -4.68
N ALA A 97 -10.95 -0.41 -5.49
CA ALA A 97 -12.22 -1.01 -5.09
C ALA A 97 -12.94 -0.28 -3.94
N ASP A 98 -12.73 1.03 -3.82
CA ASP A 98 -13.40 1.87 -2.82
C ASP A 98 -14.79 2.32 -3.31
N ARG A 99 -15.82 1.63 -2.87
CA ARG A 99 -17.21 1.90 -3.26
C ARG A 99 -17.70 3.25 -2.79
N ALA A 100 -17.39 3.57 -1.54
CA ALA A 100 -17.96 4.76 -0.91
C ALA A 100 -17.45 5.99 -1.65
N GLU A 101 -16.16 5.96 -1.99
CA GLU A 101 -15.54 7.02 -2.78
C GLU A 101 -16.03 7.05 -4.23
N VAL A 102 -16.17 5.90 -4.89
CA VAL A 102 -16.74 5.85 -6.26
C VAL A 102 -18.15 6.43 -6.30
N LEU A 103 -19.03 6.07 -5.35
CA LEU A 103 -20.39 6.61 -5.26
C LEU A 103 -20.37 8.12 -4.98
N ARG A 104 -19.57 8.57 -4.01
CA ARG A 104 -19.41 9.99 -3.69
C ARG A 104 -18.95 10.80 -4.90
N LEU A 105 -18.03 10.27 -5.71
CA LEU A 105 -17.55 10.94 -6.91
C LEU A 105 -18.62 11.01 -7.99
N LEU A 106 -19.41 9.94 -8.17
CA LEU A 106 -20.53 9.93 -9.11
C LEU A 106 -21.63 10.93 -8.69
N ASP A 107 -21.97 11.00 -7.40
CA ASP A 107 -22.92 11.98 -6.87
C ASP A 107 -22.44 13.43 -7.07
N ASN A 108 -21.13 13.64 -7.05
CA ASN A 108 -20.50 14.93 -7.36
C ASN A 108 -20.34 15.20 -8.88
N GLY A 109 -20.91 14.35 -9.75
CA GLY A 109 -20.91 14.56 -11.20
C GLY A 109 -19.67 14.05 -11.94
N ALA A 110 -18.91 13.10 -11.37
CA ALA A 110 -17.85 12.44 -12.12
C ALA A 110 -18.41 11.65 -13.31
N ASP A 111 -17.77 11.80 -14.47
CA ASP A 111 -18.17 11.07 -15.68
C ASP A 111 -17.78 9.59 -15.56
N ILE A 112 -18.77 8.70 -15.70
CA ILE A 112 -18.58 7.26 -15.71
C ILE A 112 -17.78 6.78 -16.92
N ASP A 113 -17.81 7.54 -18.03
CA ASP A 113 -17.10 7.24 -19.27
C ASP A 113 -15.69 7.89 -19.30
N THR A 114 -15.22 8.42 -18.17
CA THR A 114 -13.83 8.86 -18.00
C THR A 114 -12.86 7.76 -18.44
N VAL A 115 -11.92 8.14 -19.31
CA VAL A 115 -10.85 7.28 -19.79
C VAL A 115 -9.49 7.68 -19.22
N ASN A 116 -8.57 6.72 -19.13
CA ASN A 116 -7.16 6.99 -18.87
C ASN A 116 -6.45 7.50 -20.14
N VAL A 117 -5.14 7.73 -20.06
CA VAL A 117 -4.31 8.16 -21.21
C VAL A 117 -4.32 7.18 -22.38
N ASP A 118 -4.58 5.89 -22.10
CA ASP A 118 -4.64 4.81 -23.09
C ASP A 118 -6.06 4.64 -23.69
N GLY A 119 -7.04 5.43 -23.27
CA GLY A 119 -8.43 5.32 -23.72
C GLY A 119 -9.27 4.26 -22.98
N LEU A 120 -8.78 3.71 -21.87
CA LEU A 120 -9.48 2.70 -21.07
C LEU A 120 -10.37 3.33 -20.00
N THR A 121 -11.63 2.90 -19.93
CA THR A 121 -12.56 3.27 -18.85
C THR A 121 -12.40 2.35 -17.64
N ALA A 122 -13.00 2.72 -16.50
CA ALA A 122 -13.05 1.87 -15.30
C ALA A 122 -13.66 0.46 -15.49
N LEU A 123 -14.50 0.24 -16.51
CA LEU A 123 -15.15 -1.04 -16.77
C LEU A 123 -14.38 -1.99 -17.73
N HIS A 124 -13.35 -1.49 -18.43
CA HIS A 124 -12.55 -2.32 -19.34
C HIS A 124 -11.80 -3.41 -18.55
#